data_AF-A0A946HKX6-F1
#
_entry.id   AF-A0A946HKX6-F1
#
_cell.length_a   1.000
_cell.length_b   1.000
_cell.length_c   1.000
_cell.angle_alpha   90.00
_cell.angle_beta   90.00
_cell.angle_gamma   90.00
#
_symmetry.space_group_name_H-M   'P 1'
#
loop_
_entity.id
_entity.type
_entity.pdbx_description
1 polymer ?
#
loop_
_entity_poly.entity_id
_entity_poly.type
_entity_poly.pdbx_seq_one_letter_code
_entity_poly.pdbx_strand_id
1 'polypeptide(L)' 'MNFRQIRNQFLDYFSKHGHKIVESSSLIPRDDPTLLFT' A
#
# COMPACT_ATOMS: atom_id res chain seq x y z
N MET A 1 8.54 -8.99 17.49
CA MET A 1 7.65 -8.85 16.32
C MET A 1 8.45 -8.18 15.21
N ASN A 2 8.54 -8.79 14.03
CA ASN A 2 9.32 -8.27 12.88
C ASN A 2 8.46 -7.28 12.07
N PHE A 3 9.05 -6.23 11.50
CA PHE A 3 8.32 -5.23 10.69
C PHE A 3 7.50 -5.85 9.56
N ARG A 4 7.98 -6.94 8.94
CA ARG A 4 7.23 -7.67 7.91
C ARG A 4 5.93 -8.27 8.45
N GLN A 5 5.96 -8.75 9.70
CA GLN A 5 4.77 -9.31 10.37
C GLN A 5 3.75 -8.22 10.69
N ILE A 6 4.19 -7.03 11.12
CA ILE A 6 3.31 -5.88 11.38
C ILE A 6 2.59 -5.46 10.09
N ARG A 7 3.33 -5.31 8.99
CA ARG A 7 2.75 -4.95 7.68
C ARG A 7 1.69 -5.95 7.24
N ASN A 8 1.97 -7.25 7.36
CA ASN A 8 1.03 -8.29 6.97
C ASN A 8 -0.23 -8.27 7.86
N GLN A 9 -0.09 -8.10 9.19
CA GLN A 9 -1.25 -8.01 10.08
C GLN A 9 -2.17 -6.84 9.75
N PHE A 10 -1.61 -5.69 9.39
CA PHE A 10 -2.39 -4.52 8.95
C PHE A 10 -3.21 -4.83 7.69
N LEU A 11 -2.55 -5.38 6.66
CA LEU A 11 -3.21 -5.73 5.39
C LEU A 11 -4.31 -6.79 5.61
N ASP A 12 -4.02 -7.82 6.42
CA ASP A 12 -4.98 -8.89 6.73
C ASP A 12 -6.20 -8.38 7.51
N TYR A 13 -6.00 -7.44 8.43
CA TYR A 13 -7.10 -6.83 9.17
C TYR A 13 -8.09 -6.16 8.21
N PHE A 14 -7.61 -5.27 7.33
CA PHE A 14 -8.49 -4.56 6.40
C PHE A 14 -9.10 -5.47 5.33
N SER A 15 -8.34 -6.47 4.86
CA SER A 15 -8.84 -7.50 3.94
C SER A 15 -10.05 -8.25 4.52
N LYS A 16 -9.99 -8.65 5.80
CA LYS A 16 -11.12 -9.29 6.50
C LYS A 16 -12.34 -8.38 6.66
N HIS A 17 -12.15 -7.06 6.61
CA HIS A 17 -13.22 -6.06 6.65
C HIS A 17 -13.63 -5.59 5.24
N GLY A 18 -13.36 -6.39 4.21
CA GLY A 18 -13.83 -6.14 2.85
C GLY A 18 -13.00 -5.14 2.03
N HIS A 19 -11.83 -4.72 2.53
CA HIS A 19 -10.96 -3.83 1.76
C HIS A 19 -10.07 -4.65 0.81
N LYS A 20 -10.02 -4.25 -0.45
CA LYS A 20 -9.13 -4.89 -1.43
C LYS A 20 -7.68 -4.50 -1.15
N ILE A 21 -6.78 -5.47 -1.06
CA ILE A 21 -5.34 -5.21 -1.06
C ILE A 21 -4.94 -4.76 -2.46
N VAL A 22 -4.38 -3.56 -2.56
CA VAL A 22 -3.82 -3.00 -3.79
C VAL A 22 -2.33 -2.79 -3.57
N GLU A 23 -1.53 -3.22 -4.53
CA GLU A 23 -0.08 -3.06 -4.48
C GLU A 23 0.32 -1.58 -4.49
N SER A 24 1.46 -1.29 -3.86
CA SER A 24 2.01 0.07 -3.85
C SER A 24 2.25 0.56 -5.27
N SER A 25 1.97 1.83 -5.51
CA SER A 25 2.29 2.49 -6.77
C SER A 25 3.80 2.62 -6.99
N SER A 26 4.17 2.88 -8.25
CA SER A 26 5.52 3.28 -8.64
C SER A 26 5.91 4.61 -7.97
N LEU A 27 7.16 4.72 -7.54
CA LEU A 27 7.74 5.96 -7.00
C LEU A 27 7.67 7.13 -8.00
N ILE A 28 7.70 6.83 -9.29
CA ILE A 28 7.55 7.81 -10.37
C ILE A 28 6.06 7.85 -10.76
N PRO A 29 5.37 9.00 -10.56
CA PRO A 29 3.99 9.18 -10.98
C PRO A 29 3.88 9.09 -12.51
N ARG A 30 2.84 8.41 -13.02
CA ARG A 30 2.63 8.30 -14.48
C ARG A 30 1.71 9.37 -15.04
N ASP A 31 0.68 9.72 -14.28
CA ASP A 31 -0.48 10.45 -14.81
C ASP A 31 -0.68 11.83 -14.17
N ASP A 32 0.20 12.23 -13.25
CA ASP A 32 0.16 13.54 -12.61
C ASP A 32 1.49 14.30 -12.83
N PRO A 33 1.52 15.28 -13.75
CA PRO A 33 2.72 16.06 -14.03
C PRO A 33 3.06 17.08 -12.93
N THR A 34 2.18 17.28 -11.94
CA THR A 34 2.40 18.21 -10.83
C THR A 34 3.08 17.54 -9.63
N LEU A 35 3.10 16.20 -9.59
CA LEU A 35 3.64 15.43 -8.49
C LEU A 35 5.08 14.97 -8.77
N LEU A 36 5.98 15.19 -7.82
CA LEU A 36 7.41 14.85 -7.97
C LEU A 36 7.69 13.36 -7.74
N PHE A 37 7.15 12.78 -6.65
CA PHE A 37 7.25 11.35 -6.30
C PHE A 37 5.99 10.89 -5.53
N THR A 38 5.66 9.59 -5.55
CA THR A 38 4.57 9.00 -4.73
C THR A 38 4.97 8.69 -3.31
#